data_AF-A0A2U2B9F6-F1
#
_entry.id   AF-A0A2U2B9F6-F1
#
_cell.length_a   1.000
_cell.length_b   1.000
_cell.length_c   1.000
_cell.angle_alpha   90.00
_cell.angle_beta   90.00
_cell.angle_gamma   90.00
#
_symmetry.space_group_name_H-M   'P 1'
#
loop_
_entity.id
_entity.type
_entity.pdbx_description
1 polymer ?
#
loop_
_entity_poly.entity_id
_entity_poly.type
_entity_poly.pdbx_seq_one_letter_code
_entity_poly.pdbx_strand_id
1 'polypeptide(L)'
;MTMNMKRKVLFFVAAIIAFVFASCGKEKNNEEPGYVKMRINHYQQPVNNEEYFKGLAYLIQEGEEIGSEIWHPLLNTISGFDYELGYVYEIAVIKNEIDETLIDNPGVEYACERVISKTRAPENATFQLTIAINYTNGFESLVEKNEESHYTLMGETVIEAGEFYNTLEESIENQHGLRGTFSHMDDQSICLVGLEVFGE
;
A
#
# COMPACT_ATOMS: atom_id res chain seq x y z
N MET A 1 6.98 2.94 71.09
CA MET A 1 5.84 3.88 71.13
C MET A 1 4.70 3.29 70.30
N THR A 2 3.75 2.63 70.96
CA THR A 2 2.66 1.87 70.32
C THR A 2 1.55 2.80 69.85
N MET A 3 1.41 2.96 68.53
CA MET A 3 0.29 3.73 67.95
C MET A 3 -1.06 3.08 68.27
N ASN A 4 -1.96 3.87 68.85
CA ASN A 4 -3.30 3.49 69.30
C ASN A 4 -4.15 2.94 68.13
N MET A 5 -4.87 1.83 68.33
CA MET A 5 -5.54 1.06 67.28
C MET A 5 -6.58 1.89 66.50
N LYS A 6 -7.26 2.84 67.17
CA LYS A 6 -8.17 3.81 66.52
C LYS A 6 -7.45 4.75 65.54
N ARG A 7 -6.18 5.08 65.82
CA ARG A 7 -5.34 5.93 64.98
C ARG A 7 -4.85 5.17 63.74
N LYS A 8 -4.57 3.87 63.86
CA LYS A 8 -4.25 2.99 62.72
C LYS A 8 -5.44 2.83 61.77
N VAL A 9 -6.65 2.67 62.30
CA VAL A 9 -7.89 2.61 61.48
C VAL A 9 -8.14 3.93 60.76
N LEU A 10 -7.91 5.07 61.42
CA LEU A 10 -8.06 6.39 60.80
C LEU A 10 -7.06 6.63 59.65
N PHE A 11 -5.81 6.18 59.80
CA PHE A 11 -4.81 6.23 58.73
C PHE A 11 -5.13 5.28 57.56
N PHE A 12 -5.71 4.10 57.84
CA PHE A 12 -6.11 3.15 56.80
C PHE A 12 -7.30 3.66 55.97
N VAL A 13 -8.29 4.30 56.61
CA VAL A 13 -9.43 4.91 55.93
C VAL A 13 -9.01 6.12 55.08
N ALA A 14 -8.07 6.95 55.57
CA ALA A 14 -7.53 8.07 54.82
C ALA A 14 -6.74 7.62 53.57
N ALA A 15 -6.00 6.50 53.66
CA ALA A 15 -5.26 5.94 52.52
C ALA A 15 -6.17 5.35 51.43
N ILE A 16 -7.32 4.79 51.80
CA ILE A 16 -8.32 4.26 50.86
C ILE A 16 -9.05 5.40 50.13
N ILE A 17 -9.37 6.50 50.82
CA ILE A 17 -10.03 7.67 50.20
C ILE A 17 -9.08 8.39 49.22
N ALA A 18 -7.78 8.43 49.49
CA ALA A 18 -6.79 8.97 48.56
C ALA A 18 -6.63 8.14 47.27
N PHE A 19 -6.94 6.84 47.31
CA PHE A 19 -6.88 5.97 46.14
C PHE A 19 -8.08 6.15 45.18
N VAL A 20 -9.20 6.70 45.66
CA VAL A 20 -10.41 6.89 44.83
C VAL A 20 -10.33 8.13 43.93
N PHE A 21 -9.51 9.13 44.28
CA PHE A 21 -9.30 10.33 43.45
C PHE A 21 -8.21 10.18 42.39
N ALA A 22 -7.52 9.03 42.33
CA ALA A 22 -6.68 8.64 41.20
C ALA A 22 -7.47 7.85 40.13
N SER A 23 -8.80 7.93 40.15
CA SER A 23 -9.63 7.52 39.01
C SER A 23 -9.42 8.54 37.90
N CYS A 24 -8.40 8.27 37.10
CA CYS A 24 -8.05 8.96 35.87
C CYS A 24 -9.31 9.29 35.09
N GLY A 25 -9.69 10.56 35.09
CA GLY A 25 -10.68 11.07 34.15
C GLY A 25 -10.11 10.83 32.77
N LYS A 26 -10.69 9.88 32.02
CA LYS A 26 -10.53 9.86 30.58
C LYS A 26 -11.19 11.14 30.09
N GLU A 27 -10.38 12.19 29.96
CA GLU A 27 -10.73 13.34 29.13
C GLU A 27 -11.18 12.76 27.80
N LYS A 28 -12.42 13.09 27.42
CA LYS A 28 -12.94 12.76 26.11
C LYS A 28 -12.01 13.46 25.13
N ASN A 29 -11.14 12.67 24.51
CA ASN A 29 -10.28 13.12 23.45
C ASN A 29 -11.15 13.87 22.44
N ASN A 30 -10.75 15.08 22.08
CA ASN A 30 -11.25 15.72 20.87
C ASN A 30 -10.93 14.74 19.74
N GLU A 31 -11.94 14.01 19.27
CA GLU A 31 -11.83 13.15 18.10
C GLU A 31 -11.57 14.10 16.93
N GLU A 32 -10.28 14.21 16.55
CA GLU A 32 -9.89 14.68 15.22
C GLU A 32 -10.72 13.92 14.17
N PRO A 33 -10.97 14.50 12.98
CA PRO A 33 -11.60 13.76 11.88
C PRO A 33 -10.99 12.37 11.79
N GLY A 34 -11.79 11.31 11.63
CA GLY A 34 -11.36 9.91 11.74
C GLY A 34 -10.35 9.50 10.67
N TYR A 35 -9.11 9.98 10.76
CA TYR A 35 -8.04 9.65 9.84
C TYR A 35 -7.61 8.21 10.06
N VAL A 36 -7.47 7.47 8.96
CA VAL A 36 -6.90 6.13 8.96
C VAL A 36 -5.44 6.23 8.53
N LYS A 37 -4.56 5.57 9.27
CA LYS A 37 -3.17 5.39 8.84
C LYS A 37 -3.14 4.36 7.71
N MET A 38 -2.49 4.70 6.61
CA MET A 38 -2.25 3.81 5.48
C MET A 38 -0.76 3.78 5.18
N ARG A 39 -0.21 2.59 4.89
CA ARG A 39 1.12 2.46 4.28
C ARG A 39 0.95 2.21 2.79
N ILE A 40 1.81 2.79 1.98
CA ILE A 40 1.85 2.61 0.52
C ILE A 40 3.23 2.05 0.16
N ASN A 41 3.24 0.98 -0.64
CA ASN A 41 4.45 0.27 -1.01
C ASN A 41 5.29 1.07 -2.02
N HIS A 42 6.56 0.68 -2.15
CA HIS A 42 7.53 1.32 -3.03
C HIS A 42 7.38 0.98 -4.52
N TYR A 43 6.37 0.20 -4.89
CA TYR A 43 6.03 -0.11 -6.26
C TYR A 43 4.50 -0.27 -6.40
N GLN A 44 4.01 -0.15 -7.63
CA GLN A 44 2.61 -0.34 -7.97
C GLN A 44 2.41 -1.67 -8.72
N GLN A 45 1.21 -2.22 -8.62
CA GLN A 45 0.81 -3.43 -9.33
C GLN A 45 0.02 -3.06 -10.60
N PRO A 46 0.36 -3.59 -11.78
CA PRO A 46 -0.47 -3.41 -12.96
C PRO A 46 -1.81 -4.13 -12.76
N VAL A 47 -2.90 -3.44 -13.05
CA VAL A 47 -4.26 -3.97 -13.03
C VAL A 47 -4.91 -3.59 -14.34
N ASN A 48 -5.52 -4.55 -15.00
CA ASN A 48 -6.23 -4.31 -16.25
C ASN A 48 -7.64 -4.91 -16.15
N ASN A 49 -8.48 -4.26 -15.37
CA ASN A 49 -9.88 -4.58 -15.27
C ASN A 49 -10.69 -3.33 -15.58
N GLU A 50 -11.13 -3.19 -16.84
CA GLU A 50 -11.87 -2.03 -17.33
C GLU A 50 -13.15 -1.71 -16.53
N GLU A 51 -13.74 -2.70 -15.85
CA GLU A 51 -14.95 -2.52 -15.05
C GLU A 51 -14.65 -1.88 -13.68
N TYR A 52 -13.49 -2.18 -13.08
CA TYR A 52 -13.15 -1.77 -11.72
C TYR A 52 -12.00 -0.76 -11.70
N PHE A 53 -10.88 -1.08 -12.35
CA PHE A 53 -9.69 -0.24 -12.41
C PHE A 53 -8.72 -0.73 -13.50
N LYS A 54 -8.23 0.19 -14.32
CA LYS A 54 -7.16 -0.06 -15.28
C LYS A 54 -6.03 0.95 -15.08
N GLY A 55 -4.81 0.45 -14.86
CA GLY A 55 -3.61 1.23 -14.61
C GLY A 55 -2.73 0.64 -13.52
N LEU A 56 -1.91 1.48 -12.89
CA LEU A 56 -1.01 1.10 -11.80
C LEU A 56 -1.66 1.32 -10.42
N ALA A 57 -2.09 0.23 -9.79
CA ALA A 57 -2.70 0.26 -8.46
C ALA A 57 -1.64 0.39 -7.35
N TYR A 58 -1.91 1.22 -6.35
CA TYR A 58 -1.11 1.26 -5.14
C TYR A 58 -1.23 -0.06 -4.38
N LEU A 59 -0.12 -0.51 -3.79
CA LEU A 59 -0.13 -1.62 -2.84
C LEU A 59 -0.15 -1.04 -1.42
N ILE A 60 -1.17 -1.37 -0.63
CA ILE A 60 -1.43 -0.71 0.65
C ILE A 60 -1.48 -1.68 1.84
N GLN A 61 -1.26 -1.13 3.04
CA GLN A 61 -1.57 -1.74 4.33
C GLN A 61 -2.35 -0.76 5.19
N GLU A 62 -3.34 -1.26 5.92
CA GLU A 62 -4.18 -0.47 6.82
C GLU A 62 -4.53 -1.26 8.07
N GLY A 63 -4.92 -0.55 9.13
CA GLY A 63 -5.34 -1.17 10.39
C GLY A 63 -4.28 -2.09 10.98
N GLU A 64 -4.68 -3.31 11.33
CA GLU A 64 -3.82 -4.32 11.96
C GLU A 64 -2.80 -4.95 11.00
N GLU A 65 -2.94 -4.76 9.68
CA GLU A 65 -1.99 -5.30 8.70
C GLU A 65 -0.76 -4.41 8.50
N ILE A 66 -0.75 -3.22 9.08
CA ILE A 66 0.38 -2.30 9.05
C ILE A 66 1.62 -2.98 9.64
N GLY A 67 2.66 -3.13 8.82
CA GLY A 67 3.91 -3.78 9.20
C GLY A 67 3.93 -5.29 8.98
N SER A 68 2.86 -5.87 8.43
CA SER A 68 2.88 -7.25 7.93
C SER A 68 3.64 -7.35 6.59
N GLU A 69 3.76 -8.57 6.05
CA GLU A 69 4.30 -8.83 4.71
C GLU A 69 3.21 -8.81 3.62
N ILE A 70 1.95 -8.65 4.02
CA ILE A 70 0.80 -8.69 3.10
C ILE A 70 0.53 -7.28 2.62
N TRP A 71 0.34 -7.13 1.30
CA TRP A 71 -0.01 -5.89 0.65
C TRP A 71 -1.21 -6.12 -0.25
N HIS A 72 -2.16 -5.19 -0.24
CA HIS A 72 -3.37 -5.29 -1.05
C HIS A 72 -3.40 -4.22 -2.13
N PRO A 73 -3.82 -4.54 -3.36
CA PRO A 73 -4.03 -3.53 -4.37
C PRO A 73 -5.20 -2.63 -3.99
N LEU A 74 -4.97 -1.32 -3.99
CA LEU A 74 -6.02 -0.31 -3.87
C LEU A 74 -6.50 0.04 -5.28
N LEU A 75 -7.74 -0.32 -5.59
CA LEU A 75 -8.38 -0.06 -6.89
C LEU A 75 -9.07 1.32 -6.94
N ASN A 76 -8.63 2.24 -6.09
CA ASN A 76 -9.15 3.60 -5.96
C ASN A 76 -7.97 4.59 -5.98
N THR A 77 -8.24 5.81 -6.42
CA THR A 77 -7.25 6.89 -6.32
C THR A 77 -7.23 7.47 -4.91
N ILE A 78 -6.10 8.06 -4.54
CA ILE A 78 -5.94 8.82 -3.30
C ILE A 78 -5.74 10.28 -3.69
N SER A 79 -6.78 11.10 -3.50
CA SER A 79 -6.71 12.52 -3.84
C SER A 79 -5.66 13.24 -3.00
N GLY A 80 -4.89 14.14 -3.61
CA GLY A 80 -3.84 14.92 -2.94
C GLY A 80 -2.59 14.12 -2.56
N PHE A 81 -2.45 12.87 -2.98
CA PHE A 81 -1.24 12.08 -2.81
C PHE A 81 -0.41 12.08 -4.10
N ASP A 82 0.85 12.51 -3.98
CA ASP A 82 1.83 12.49 -5.08
C ASP A 82 2.81 11.34 -4.84
N TYR A 83 2.65 10.28 -5.62
CA TYR A 83 3.41 9.06 -5.48
C TYR A 83 4.74 9.17 -6.25
N GLU A 84 5.83 8.76 -5.60
CA GLU A 84 7.12 8.58 -6.26
C GLU A 84 7.55 7.11 -6.13
N LEU A 85 7.94 6.53 -7.26
CA LEU A 85 8.46 5.17 -7.33
C LEU A 85 9.69 5.01 -6.42
N GLY A 86 9.81 3.84 -5.79
CA GLY A 86 10.96 3.51 -4.94
C GLY A 86 10.85 4.03 -3.50
N TYR A 87 9.71 4.59 -3.09
CA TYR A 87 9.47 5.02 -1.71
C TYR A 87 8.31 4.29 -1.05
N VAL A 88 8.53 3.83 0.17
CA VAL A 88 7.45 3.40 1.07
C VAL A 88 6.95 4.62 1.83
N TYR A 89 5.64 4.84 1.78
CA TYR A 89 5.00 5.94 2.49
C TYR A 89 4.20 5.42 3.68
N GLU A 90 4.14 6.24 4.72
CA GLU A 90 3.05 6.21 5.69
C GLU A 90 2.28 7.52 5.56
N ILE A 91 0.97 7.45 5.38
CA ILE A 91 0.11 8.62 5.19
C ILE A 91 -1.11 8.55 6.13
N ALA A 92 -1.66 9.73 6.44
CA ALA A 92 -2.95 9.85 7.09
C ALA A 92 -4.01 10.15 6.02
N VAL A 93 -5.08 9.35 5.99
CA VAL A 93 -6.10 9.37 4.93
C VAL A 93 -7.47 9.56 5.55
N ILE A 94 -8.28 10.42 4.95
CA ILE A 94 -9.73 10.50 5.21
C ILE A 94 -10.42 9.51 4.26
N LYS A 95 -11.27 8.64 4.82
CA LYS A 95 -12.14 7.75 4.04
C LYS A 95 -13.56 8.26 4.08
N ASN A 96 -14.16 8.46 2.91
CA ASN A 96 -15.57 8.78 2.80
C ASN A 96 -16.29 7.64 2.07
N GLU A 97 -17.25 7.02 2.74
CA GLU A 97 -18.17 6.08 2.10
C GLU A 97 -19.11 6.88 1.20
N ILE A 98 -19.22 6.48 -0.07
CA ILE A 98 -20.20 7.08 -0.99
C ILE A 98 -21.52 6.33 -0.80
N ASP A 99 -22.55 7.05 -0.33
CA ASP A 99 -23.88 6.48 -0.02
C ASP A 99 -24.51 5.78 -1.25
N GLU A 100 -24.93 4.53 -1.02
CA GLU A 100 -25.19 3.46 -1.98
C GLU A 100 -26.56 3.53 -2.70
N THR A 101 -27.30 4.64 -2.60
CA THR A 101 -28.72 4.63 -3.03
C THR A 101 -28.95 4.40 -4.54
N LEU A 102 -27.90 4.30 -5.38
CA LEU A 102 -28.02 4.17 -6.85
C LEU A 102 -27.02 3.21 -7.55
N ILE A 103 -26.11 2.49 -6.86
CA ILE A 103 -25.04 1.69 -7.53
C ILE A 103 -24.86 0.31 -6.84
N ASP A 104 -24.65 -0.75 -7.63
CA ASP A 104 -24.51 -2.15 -7.18
C ASP A 104 -23.20 -2.46 -6.41
N ASN A 105 -22.28 -1.48 -6.24
CA ASN A 105 -21.03 -1.64 -5.50
C ASN A 105 -20.67 -0.35 -4.74
N PRO A 106 -20.66 -0.34 -3.39
CA PRO A 106 -20.23 0.83 -2.62
C PRO A 106 -18.82 1.30 -2.97
N GLY A 107 -18.69 2.58 -3.29
CA GLY A 107 -17.39 3.23 -3.49
C GLY A 107 -16.85 3.83 -2.20
N VAL A 108 -15.53 3.76 -2.02
CA VAL A 108 -14.82 4.51 -0.97
C VAL A 108 -13.91 5.53 -1.62
N GLU A 109 -14.03 6.80 -1.23
CA GLU A 109 -13.10 7.86 -1.61
C GLU A 109 -12.01 8.01 -0.56
N TYR A 110 -10.77 8.14 -1.04
CA TYR A 110 -9.59 8.33 -0.22
C TYR A 110 -9.00 9.72 -0.48
N ALA A 111 -8.78 10.51 0.56
CA ALA A 111 -8.09 11.80 0.47
C ALA A 111 -6.89 11.81 1.42
N CYS A 112 -5.69 12.05 0.88
CA CYS A 112 -4.48 12.19 1.68
C CYS A 112 -4.50 13.54 2.39
N GLU A 113 -4.56 13.51 3.72
CA GLU A 113 -4.45 14.72 4.54
C GLU A 113 -2.99 15.14 4.68
N ARG A 114 -2.11 14.16 4.94
CA ARG A 114 -0.67 14.40 5.13
C ARG A 114 0.15 13.14 4.98
N VAL A 115 1.40 13.33 4.54
CA VAL A 115 2.45 12.32 4.61
C VAL A 115 3.03 12.29 6.03
N ILE A 116 2.95 11.14 6.69
CA ILE A 116 3.52 10.89 8.02
C ILE A 116 5.01 10.58 7.88
N SER A 117 5.36 9.72 6.92
CA SER A 117 6.75 9.42 6.58
C SER A 117 6.89 8.99 5.12
N LYS A 118 8.09 9.19 4.58
CA LYS A 118 8.50 8.76 3.24
C LYS A 118 9.91 8.19 3.35
N THR A 119 10.07 6.91 3.06
CA THR A 119 11.34 6.19 3.23
C THR A 119 11.70 5.50 1.93
N ARG A 120 12.90 5.76 1.42
CA ARG A 120 13.39 5.10 0.21
C ARG A 120 13.54 3.60 0.46
N ALA A 121 13.08 2.78 -0.47
CA ALA A 121 13.29 1.35 -0.44
C ALA A 121 14.80 1.03 -0.46
N PRO A 122 15.25 -0.07 0.16
CA PRO A 122 16.64 -0.50 0.08
C PRO A 122 17.13 -0.57 -1.38
N GLU A 123 18.39 -0.21 -1.63
CA GLU A 123 18.97 -0.23 -3.00
C GLU A 123 18.93 -1.63 -3.64
N ASN A 124 18.95 -2.68 -2.82
CA ASN A 124 18.86 -4.08 -3.25
C ASN A 124 17.43 -4.65 -3.15
N ALA A 125 16.41 -3.82 -2.94
CA ALA A 125 15.04 -4.27 -2.91
C ALA A 125 14.62 -4.77 -4.30
N THR A 126 14.09 -5.98 -4.34
CA THR A 126 13.50 -6.58 -5.53
C THR A 126 12.03 -6.86 -5.32
N PHE A 127 11.23 -6.75 -6.37
CA PHE A 127 9.80 -7.02 -6.35
C PHE A 127 9.38 -7.76 -7.61
N GLN A 128 8.27 -8.51 -7.53
CA GLN A 128 7.77 -9.28 -8.66
C GLN A 128 6.49 -8.67 -9.19
N LEU A 129 6.39 -8.59 -10.53
CA LEU A 129 5.20 -8.15 -11.23
C LEU A 129 4.84 -9.20 -12.28
N THR A 130 3.55 -9.52 -12.37
CA THR A 130 3.02 -10.16 -13.58
C THR A 130 2.95 -9.09 -14.66
N ILE A 131 3.60 -9.33 -15.80
CA ILE A 131 3.72 -8.36 -16.89
C ILE A 131 3.05 -8.83 -18.20
N ALA A 132 2.70 -10.11 -18.27
CA ALA A 132 1.82 -10.63 -19.31
C ALA A 132 1.05 -11.84 -18.78
N ILE A 133 -0.18 -12.03 -19.26
CA ILE A 133 -1.06 -13.11 -18.85
C ILE A 133 -1.54 -13.85 -20.10
N ASN A 134 -1.32 -15.16 -20.11
CA ASN A 134 -1.94 -16.07 -21.07
C ASN A 134 -3.18 -16.70 -20.43
N TYR A 135 -4.34 -16.48 -21.04
CA TYR A 135 -5.60 -17.10 -20.68
C TYR A 135 -5.95 -18.17 -21.71
N THR A 136 -6.83 -19.12 -21.34
CA THR A 136 -7.32 -20.15 -22.27
C THR A 136 -7.94 -19.57 -23.55
N ASN A 137 -8.47 -18.35 -23.51
CA ASN A 137 -9.17 -17.70 -24.60
C ASN A 137 -8.57 -16.34 -25.01
N GLY A 138 -7.35 -16.01 -24.58
CA GLY A 138 -6.76 -14.72 -24.91
C GLY A 138 -5.38 -14.49 -24.31
N PHE A 139 -4.78 -13.38 -24.69
CA PHE A 139 -3.49 -12.94 -24.19
C PHE A 139 -3.58 -11.47 -23.86
N GLU A 140 -2.88 -11.09 -22.80
CA GLU A 140 -2.86 -9.74 -22.32
C GLU A 140 -1.44 -9.35 -21.93
N SER A 141 -0.93 -8.31 -22.58
CA SER A 141 0.33 -7.67 -22.20
C SER A 141 0.03 -6.48 -21.30
N LEU A 142 0.66 -6.45 -20.13
CA LEU A 142 0.63 -5.31 -19.20
C LEU A 142 1.81 -4.37 -19.43
N VAL A 143 2.63 -4.69 -20.45
CA VAL A 143 3.71 -3.85 -20.94
C VAL A 143 3.47 -3.49 -22.39
N GLU A 144 3.92 -2.29 -22.76
CA GLU A 144 3.81 -1.77 -24.13
C GLU A 144 5.08 -1.01 -24.50
N LYS A 145 5.28 -0.72 -25.78
CA LYS A 145 6.41 0.10 -26.22
C LYS A 145 5.99 1.56 -26.33
N ASN A 146 6.80 2.46 -25.77
CA ASN A 146 6.61 3.90 -25.96
C ASN A 146 7.10 4.34 -27.37
N GLU A 147 7.03 5.65 -27.64
CA GLU A 147 7.47 6.24 -28.92
C GLU A 147 8.96 6.01 -29.22
N GLU A 148 9.78 5.82 -28.17
CA GLU A 148 11.22 5.53 -28.26
C GLU A 148 11.52 4.03 -28.32
N SER A 149 10.49 3.19 -28.43
CA SER A 149 10.59 1.72 -28.45
C SER A 149 11.10 1.09 -27.15
N HIS A 150 11.08 1.81 -26.03
CA HIS A 150 11.32 1.24 -24.71
C HIS A 150 10.05 0.60 -24.17
N TYR A 151 10.17 -0.53 -23.48
CA TYR A 151 9.04 -1.13 -22.78
C TYR A 151 8.65 -0.25 -21.58
N THR A 152 7.35 -0.07 -21.38
CA THR A 152 6.76 0.59 -20.23
C THR A 152 5.74 -0.33 -19.58
N LEU A 153 5.60 -0.25 -18.26
CA LEU A 153 4.53 -0.88 -17.51
C LEU A 153 3.30 0.02 -17.61
N MET A 154 2.25 -0.47 -18.30
CA MET A 154 0.98 0.24 -18.47
C MET A 154 1.13 1.67 -19.03
N GLY A 155 2.15 1.93 -19.84
CA GLY A 155 2.39 3.25 -20.43
C GLY A 155 3.10 4.26 -19.52
N GLU A 156 3.33 3.92 -18.25
CA GLU A 156 3.81 4.86 -17.22
C GLU A 156 5.27 4.62 -16.83
N THR A 157 5.58 3.46 -16.23
CA THR A 157 6.92 3.19 -15.69
C THR A 157 7.82 2.57 -16.73
N VAL A 158 8.99 3.17 -17.01
CA VAL A 158 9.95 2.63 -17.99
C VAL A 158 10.59 1.34 -17.47
N ILE A 159 10.70 0.34 -18.33
CA ILE A 159 11.35 -0.94 -18.04
C ILE A 159 12.67 -1.03 -18.80
N GLU A 160 13.76 -1.02 -18.05
CA GLU A 160 15.10 -1.33 -18.55
C GLU A 160 15.28 -2.85 -18.57
N ALA A 161 15.03 -3.46 -19.73
CA ALA A 161 15.01 -4.91 -19.88
C ALA A 161 16.41 -5.55 -19.97
N GLY A 162 17.45 -4.77 -20.32
CA GLY A 162 18.83 -5.24 -20.39
C GLY A 162 19.01 -6.52 -21.22
N GLU A 163 19.64 -7.53 -20.64
CA GLU A 163 19.87 -8.83 -21.30
C GLU A 163 18.59 -9.62 -21.59
N PHE A 164 17.48 -9.30 -20.91
CA PHE A 164 16.18 -9.95 -21.10
C PHE A 164 15.36 -9.35 -22.25
N TYR A 165 15.81 -8.28 -22.90
CA TYR A 165 15.03 -7.57 -23.92
C TYR A 165 14.50 -8.50 -25.02
N ASN A 166 15.38 -9.30 -25.63
CA ASN A 166 14.97 -10.21 -26.72
C ASN A 166 14.00 -11.29 -26.23
N THR A 167 14.24 -11.84 -25.03
CA THR A 167 13.36 -12.86 -24.45
C THR A 167 11.99 -12.30 -24.08
N LEU A 168 11.94 -11.07 -23.57
CA LEU A 168 10.69 -10.35 -23.30
C LEU A 168 9.91 -10.12 -24.60
N GLU A 169 10.59 -9.62 -25.64
CA GLU A 169 9.99 -9.36 -26.96
C GLU A 169 9.42 -10.65 -27.58
N GLU A 170 10.24 -11.70 -27.66
CA GLU A 170 9.82 -13.00 -28.20
C GLU A 170 8.67 -13.60 -27.39
N SER A 171 8.69 -13.48 -26.06
CA SER A 171 7.62 -14.03 -25.22
C SER A 171 6.29 -13.30 -25.40
N ILE A 172 6.31 -11.97 -25.59
CA ILE A 172 5.10 -11.19 -25.88
C ILE A 172 4.57 -11.55 -27.27
N GLU A 173 5.43 -11.66 -28.28
CA GLU A 173 5.04 -12.06 -29.64
C GLU A 173 4.41 -13.45 -29.68
N ASN A 174 4.93 -14.38 -28.88
CA ASN A 174 4.41 -15.74 -28.73
C ASN A 174 3.31 -15.87 -27.67
N GLN A 175 2.84 -14.76 -27.10
CA GLN A 175 1.72 -14.70 -26.16
C GLN A 175 1.91 -15.53 -24.88
N HIS A 176 3.14 -15.64 -24.37
CA HIS A 176 3.39 -16.38 -23.13
C HIS A 176 3.03 -15.56 -21.88
N GLY A 177 2.63 -16.25 -20.81
CA GLY A 177 2.51 -15.61 -19.49
C GLY A 177 3.89 -15.23 -18.95
N LEU A 178 4.01 -14.04 -18.36
CA LEU A 178 5.30 -13.51 -17.92
C LEU A 178 5.23 -12.91 -16.52
N ARG A 179 6.18 -13.29 -15.68
CA ARG A 179 6.45 -12.64 -14.38
C ARG A 179 7.88 -12.13 -14.38
N GLY A 180 8.03 -10.82 -14.21
CA GLY A 180 9.33 -10.20 -14.04
C GLY A 180 9.68 -10.04 -12.57
N THR A 181 10.96 -10.16 -12.25
CA THR A 181 11.57 -9.67 -11.01
C THR A 181 12.31 -8.39 -11.34
N PHE A 182 12.00 -7.32 -10.60
CA PHE A 182 12.46 -5.97 -10.87
C PHE A 182 13.23 -5.39 -9.69
N SER A 183 14.10 -4.45 -9.99
CA SER A 183 14.74 -3.55 -9.03
C SER A 183 14.49 -2.09 -9.41
N HIS A 184 14.57 -1.18 -8.45
CA HIS A 184 14.49 0.25 -8.74
C HIS A 184 15.76 0.72 -9.44
N MET A 185 15.61 1.53 -10.49
CA MET A 185 16.74 2.20 -11.13
C MET A 185 16.75 3.69 -10.81
N ASP A 186 15.61 4.37 -10.98
CA ASP A 186 15.41 5.76 -10.54
C ASP A 186 13.95 5.98 -10.09
N ASP A 187 13.44 7.22 -10.18
CA ASP A 187 12.09 7.59 -9.77
C ASP A 187 11.02 7.34 -10.85
N GLN A 188 11.42 6.90 -12.04
CA GLN A 188 10.54 6.68 -13.20
C GLN A 188 10.79 5.34 -13.89
N SER A 189 11.88 4.65 -13.57
CA SER A 189 12.31 3.42 -14.22
C SER A 189 12.63 2.27 -13.27
N ILE A 190 12.37 1.06 -13.77
CA ILE A 190 12.66 -0.21 -13.10
C ILE A 190 13.52 -1.08 -14.03
N CYS A 191 14.45 -1.82 -13.43
CA CYS A 191 15.32 -2.73 -14.17
C CYS A 191 14.83 -4.17 -14.02
N LEU A 192 14.64 -4.87 -15.13
CA LEU A 192 14.28 -6.29 -15.15
C LEU A 192 15.53 -7.13 -14.84
N VAL A 193 15.54 -7.79 -13.67
CA VAL A 193 16.67 -8.58 -13.18
C VAL A 193 16.42 -10.08 -13.18
N GLY A 194 15.20 -10.49 -13.53
CA GLY A 194 14.84 -11.88 -13.76
C GLY A 194 13.50 -11.99 -14.48
N LEU A 195 13.35 -12.98 -15.35
CA LEU A 195 12.14 -13.20 -16.14
C LEU A 195 11.73 -14.67 -16.06
N GLU A 196 10.51 -14.92 -15.62
CA GLU A 196 9.86 -16.23 -15.57
C GLU A 196 8.77 -16.28 -16.65
N VAL A 197 8.83 -17.31 -17.49
CA VAL A 197 7.80 -17.63 -18.49
C VAL A 197 6.90 -18.72 -17.91
N PHE A 198 5.58 -18.57 -17.98
CA PHE A 198 4.62 -19.53 -17.47
C PHE A 198 3.38 -19.66 -18.38
N GLY A 199 2.61 -20.72 -18.17
CA GLY A 199 1.35 -20.96 -18.91
C GLY A 199 1.50 -21.77 -20.19
N GLU A 200 2.51 -22.65 -20.27
CA GLU A 200 2.59 -23.72 -21.29
C GLU A 200 1.56 -24.84 -21.05
#